data_AF-A0A291GEQ2-F1
#
_entry.id   AF-A0A291GEQ2-F1
#
_cell.length_a   1.000
_cell.length_b   1.000
_cell.length_c   1.000
_cell.angle_alpha   90.00
_cell.angle_beta   90.00
_cell.angle_gamma   90.00
#
_symmetry.space_group_name_H-M   'P 1'
#
loop_
_entity.id
_entity.type
_entity.pdbx_description
1 polymer ?
#
loop_
_entity_poly.entity_id
_entity_poly.type
_entity_poly.pdbx_seq_one_letter_code
_entity_poly.pdbx_strand_id
1 'polypeptide(L)'
;MEFSYQDESERWLNDIIENHYEEARQRALSLIDGGHIRATGCIESETRDARRVRFRGKQLHAYRFIYCILNRCAASYDDVVRHRCNNRLCLNPEHLEIGTRGENLMDERDFAANGVVHDLL
;
A
#
# COMPACT_ATOMS: atom_id res chain seq x y z
N MET A 1 26.37 16.05 -11.71
CA MET A 1 25.99 14.67 -12.07
C MET A 1 25.14 14.16 -10.93
N GLU A 2 23.83 14.15 -11.10
CA GLU A 2 22.89 13.77 -10.06
C GLU A 2 22.77 12.25 -10.11
N PHE A 3 23.51 11.55 -9.24
CA PHE A 3 23.44 10.10 -9.14
C PHE A 3 22.14 9.74 -8.40
N SER A 4 21.07 9.53 -9.15
CA SER A 4 19.84 8.93 -8.63
C SER A 4 20.10 7.46 -8.31
N TYR A 5 20.36 7.16 -7.05
CA TYR A 5 20.51 5.79 -6.57
C TYR A 5 19.13 5.16 -6.44
N GLN A 6 18.64 4.51 -7.51
CA GLN A 6 17.42 3.72 -7.41
C GLN A 6 17.72 2.40 -6.72
N ASP A 7 17.03 2.12 -5.63
CA ASP A 7 17.12 0.82 -4.96
C ASP A 7 16.38 -0.28 -5.76
N GLU A 8 16.62 -1.55 -5.42
CA GLU A 8 16.05 -2.69 -6.13
C GLU A 8 14.52 -2.72 -6.12
N SER A 9 13.87 -2.10 -5.13
CA SER A 9 12.41 -1.99 -5.06
C SER A 9 11.87 -0.92 -5.98
N GLU A 10 12.51 0.24 -6.03
CA GLU A 10 12.16 1.30 -6.97
C GLU A 10 12.32 0.81 -8.42
N ARG A 11 13.45 0.20 -8.76
CA ARG A 11 13.68 -0.33 -10.12
C ARG A 11 12.65 -1.38 -10.52
N TRP A 12 12.34 -2.30 -9.61
CA TRP A 12 11.34 -3.33 -9.88
C TRP A 12 9.96 -2.69 -10.09
N LEU A 13 9.55 -1.74 -9.25
CA LEU A 13 8.26 -1.06 -9.41
C LEU A 13 8.21 -0.26 -10.71
N ASN A 14 9.29 0.43 -11.10
CA ASN A 14 9.37 1.12 -12.38
C ASN A 14 9.18 0.16 -13.54
N ASP A 15 9.88 -0.98 -13.56
CA ASP A 15 9.68 -2.02 -14.59
C ASP A 15 8.23 -2.51 -14.64
N ILE A 16 7.61 -2.75 -13.48
CA ILE A 16 6.20 -3.15 -13.42
C ILE A 16 5.29 -2.06 -14.01
N ILE A 17 5.51 -0.80 -13.65
CA ILE A 17 4.67 0.33 -14.09
C ILE A 17 4.87 0.62 -15.58
N GLU A 18 6.08 0.46 -16.12
CA GLU A 18 6.37 0.74 -17.52
C GLU A 18 5.97 -0.41 -18.45
N ASN A 19 6.29 -1.65 -18.06
CA ASN A 19 6.21 -2.80 -18.97
C ASN A 19 5.06 -3.76 -18.66
N HIS A 20 4.51 -3.71 -17.44
CA HIS A 20 3.54 -4.71 -16.95
C HIS A 20 2.33 -4.07 -16.24
N TYR A 21 2.04 -2.80 -16.53
CA TYR A 21 1.04 -2.02 -15.79
C TYR A 21 -0.34 -2.66 -15.78
N GLU A 22 -0.86 -3.05 -16.93
CA GLU A 22 -2.22 -3.60 -17.03
C GLU A 22 -2.38 -4.92 -16.28
N GLU A 23 -1.37 -5.80 -16.36
CA GLU A 23 -1.33 -7.05 -15.60
C GLU A 23 -1.31 -6.77 -14.09
N ALA A 24 -0.45 -5.83 -13.66
CA ALA A 24 -0.33 -5.44 -12.27
C ALA A 24 -1.61 -4.77 -11.74
N ARG A 25 -2.24 -3.92 -12.55
CA ARG A 25 -3.48 -3.22 -12.23
C ARG A 25 -4.62 -4.19 -12.07
N GLN A 26 -4.79 -5.14 -12.99
CA GLN A 26 -5.78 -6.21 -12.86
C GLN A 26 -5.56 -7.02 -11.59
N ARG A 27 -4.29 -7.34 -11.27
CA ARG A 27 -3.96 -8.04 -10.02
C ARG A 27 -4.34 -7.24 -8.78
N ALA A 28 -4.07 -5.94 -8.78
CA ALA A 28 -4.43 -5.04 -7.67
C ALA A 28 -5.95 -4.97 -7.48
N LEU A 29 -6.69 -4.76 -8.57
CA LEU A 29 -8.16 -4.73 -8.54
C LEU A 29 -8.77 -6.05 -8.06
N SER A 30 -8.23 -7.19 -8.49
CA SER A 30 -8.65 -8.51 -8.01
C SER A 30 -8.43 -8.71 -6.49
N LEU A 31 -7.40 -8.08 -5.90
CA LEU A 31 -7.19 -8.13 -4.46
C LEU A 31 -8.24 -7.33 -3.70
N ILE A 32 -8.65 -6.18 -4.25
CA ILE A 32 -9.67 -5.29 -3.70
C ILE A 32 -11.05 -5.96 -3.79
N ASP A 33 -11.40 -6.47 -4.97
CA ASP A 33 -12.69 -7.13 -5.23
C ASP A 33 -12.89 -8.39 -4.35
N GLY A 34 -11.81 -9.11 -4.05
CA GLY A 34 -11.84 -10.24 -3.13
C GLY A 34 -11.83 -9.87 -1.64
N GLY A 35 -12.02 -8.60 -1.29
CA GLY A 35 -12.07 -8.11 0.09
C GLY A 35 -13.50 -7.83 0.57
N HIS A 36 -13.70 -7.79 1.89
CA HIS A 36 -14.98 -7.48 2.51
C HIS A 36 -15.04 -6.02 2.91
N ILE A 37 -16.04 -5.30 2.38
CA ILE A 37 -16.30 -3.91 2.76
C ILE A 37 -16.90 -3.88 4.17
N ARG A 38 -16.31 -3.08 5.04
CA ARG A 38 -16.79 -2.82 6.41
C ARG A 38 -17.55 -1.51 6.49
N ALA A 39 -18.30 -1.32 7.57
CA ALA A 39 -19.01 -0.07 7.85
C ALA A 39 -18.05 1.14 7.93
N THR A 40 -16.79 0.91 8.26
CA THR A 40 -15.71 1.92 8.30
C THR A 40 -15.14 2.29 6.93
N GLY A 41 -15.67 1.73 5.82
CA GLY A 41 -15.09 1.89 4.48
C GLY A 41 -13.84 1.04 4.22
N CYS A 42 -13.32 0.34 5.23
CA CYS A 42 -12.19 -0.58 5.06
C CYS A 42 -12.57 -1.78 4.19
N ILE A 43 -11.67 -2.15 3.28
CA ILE A 43 -11.79 -3.36 2.46
C ILE A 43 -10.84 -4.40 3.05
N GLU A 44 -11.36 -5.34 3.82
CA GLU A 44 -10.53 -6.29 4.56
C GLU A 44 -10.36 -7.61 3.83
N SER A 45 -9.13 -8.12 3.77
CA SER A 45 -8.89 -9.51 3.40
C SER A 45 -9.26 -10.47 4.54
N GLU A 46 -9.73 -11.68 4.21
CA GLU A 46 -10.03 -12.76 5.18
C GLU A 46 -8.78 -13.34 5.89
N THR A 47 -7.61 -12.73 5.75
CA THR A 47 -6.36 -13.21 6.35
C THR A 47 -6.23 -12.73 7.79
N ARG A 48 -5.59 -13.53 8.65
CA ARG A 48 -5.30 -13.13 10.04
C ARG A 48 -4.35 -11.94 10.16
N ASP A 49 -3.42 -11.83 9.21
CA ASP A 49 -2.40 -10.79 9.15
C ASP A 49 -2.47 -10.05 7.80
N ALA A 50 -1.69 -8.97 7.68
CA ALA A 50 -1.57 -8.18 6.46
C ALA A 50 -1.31 -9.08 5.24
N ARG A 51 -2.26 -9.08 4.29
CA ARG A 51 -2.21 -9.93 3.10
C ARG A 51 -0.93 -9.69 2.32
N ARG A 52 -0.34 -10.76 1.82
CA ARG A 52 0.84 -10.72 0.93
C ARG A 52 0.44 -11.13 -0.47
N VAL A 53 1.10 -10.54 -1.47
CA VAL A 53 0.96 -10.89 -2.87
C VAL A 53 2.34 -11.21 -3.44
N ARG A 54 2.39 -12.24 -4.28
CA ARG A 54 3.55 -12.52 -5.13
C ARG A 54 3.19 -12.07 -6.54
N PHE A 55 4.04 -11.24 -7.13
CA PHE A 55 3.89 -10.75 -8.50
C PHE A 55 5.27 -10.73 -9.16
N ARG A 56 5.38 -11.32 -10.36
CA ARG A 56 6.61 -11.35 -11.18
C ARG A 56 7.90 -11.58 -10.38
N GLY A 57 7.90 -12.64 -9.57
CA GLY A 57 9.06 -13.07 -8.79
C GLY A 57 9.29 -12.34 -7.46
N LYS A 58 8.61 -11.21 -7.19
CA LYS A 58 8.72 -10.48 -5.92
C LYS A 58 7.50 -10.69 -5.04
N GLN A 59 7.72 -10.76 -3.73
CA GLN A 59 6.66 -10.83 -2.72
C GLN A 59 6.61 -9.53 -1.94
N LEU A 60 5.41 -8.99 -1.76
CA LEU A 60 5.19 -7.75 -1.03
C LEU A 60 3.83 -7.77 -0.30
N HIS A 61 3.63 -6.79 0.58
CA HIS A 61 2.33 -6.57 1.18
C HIS A 61 1.32 -6.10 0.13
N ALA A 62 0.10 -6.60 0.21
CA ALA A 62 -0.97 -6.32 -0.73
C ALA A 62 -1.34 -4.83 -0.74
N TYR A 63 -1.46 -4.18 0.42
CA TYR A 63 -1.71 -2.75 0.50
C TYR A 63 -0.62 -1.93 -0.22
N ARG A 64 0.66 -2.28 -0.02
CA ARG A 64 1.79 -1.62 -0.70
C ARG A 64 1.71 -1.81 -2.21
N PHE A 65 1.44 -3.03 -2.66
CA PHE A 65 1.26 -3.32 -4.09
C PHE A 65 0.12 -2.49 -4.69
N ILE A 66 -1.05 -2.50 -4.05
CA ILE A 66 -2.22 -1.75 -4.48
C ILE A 66 -1.89 -0.26 -4.60
N TYR A 67 -1.33 0.34 -3.55
CA TYR A 67 -0.98 1.76 -3.57
C TYR A 67 0.01 2.10 -4.69
N CYS A 68 1.11 1.35 -4.80
CA CYS A 68 2.16 1.65 -5.79
C CYS A 68 1.64 1.53 -7.23
N ILE A 69 0.84 0.50 -7.51
CA ILE A 69 0.32 0.26 -8.87
C ILE A 69 -0.78 1.25 -9.22
N LEU A 70 -1.77 1.47 -8.35
CA LEU A 70 -2.88 2.35 -8.68
C LEU A 70 -2.46 3.82 -8.78
N ASN A 71 -1.49 4.25 -7.97
CA ASN A 71 -0.93 5.61 -8.03
C ASN A 71 0.26 5.75 -8.99
N ARG A 72 0.67 4.67 -9.68
CA ARG A 72 1.88 4.64 -10.53
C ARG A 72 3.11 5.21 -9.82
N CYS A 73 3.27 4.81 -8.55
CA CYS A 73 4.31 5.28 -7.66
C CYS A 73 5.37 4.19 -7.48
N ALA A 74 6.59 4.44 -7.96
CA ALA A 74 7.74 3.58 -7.72
C ALA A 74 8.37 3.89 -6.36
N ALA A 75 7.70 3.46 -5.29
CA ALA A 75 8.15 3.69 -3.93
C ALA A 75 9.47 2.95 -3.61
N SER A 76 10.44 3.68 -3.09
CA SER A 76 11.72 3.19 -2.60
C SER A 76 11.55 2.29 -1.38
N TYR A 77 12.63 1.62 -0.95
CA TYR A 77 12.65 0.83 0.28
C TYR A 77 12.40 1.67 1.55
N ASP A 78 12.78 2.95 1.54
CA ASP A 78 12.62 3.84 2.69
C ASP A 78 11.22 4.45 2.77
N ASP A 79 10.50 4.48 1.65
CA ASP A 79 9.09 4.85 1.61
C ASP A 79 8.22 3.79 2.30
N VAL A 80 7.29 4.24 3.13
CA VAL A 80 6.32 3.43 3.84
C VAL A 80 4.94 3.76 3.30
N VAL A 81 4.20 2.73 2.87
CA VAL A 81 2.76 2.86 2.62
C VAL A 81 2.05 2.67 3.95
N ARG A 82 1.42 3.74 4.44
CA ARG A 82 0.78 3.88 5.74
C ARG A 82 -0.74 3.71 5.60
N HIS A 83 -1.39 3.28 6.68
CA HIS A 83 -2.85 3.17 6.73
C HIS A 83 -3.42 4.35 7.52
N ARG A 84 -4.19 5.22 6.86
CA ARG A 84 -4.91 6.30 7.54
C ARG A 84 -6.01 5.78 8.47
N CYS A 85 -6.46 4.54 8.25
CA CYS A 85 -7.50 3.87 9.04
C CYS A 85 -6.97 3.06 10.24
N ASN A 86 -5.65 3.02 10.47
CA ASN A 86 -4.99 2.16 11.46
C ASN A 86 -5.37 0.66 11.38
N ASN A 87 -5.79 0.18 10.21
CA ASN A 87 -6.18 -1.21 9.99
C ASN A 87 -5.22 -1.88 9.01
N ARG A 88 -4.37 -2.78 9.52
CA ARG A 88 -3.36 -3.49 8.73
C ARG A 88 -3.92 -4.49 7.71
N LEU A 89 -5.21 -4.85 7.83
CA LEU A 89 -5.90 -5.75 6.91
C LEU A 89 -6.59 -5.00 5.77
N CYS A 90 -6.64 -3.66 5.85
CA CYS A 90 -7.30 -2.83 4.86
C CYS A 90 -6.53 -2.81 3.53
N LEU A 91 -7.28 -3.00 2.45
CA LEU A 91 -6.82 -2.95 1.06
C LEU A 91 -7.46 -1.79 0.30
N ASN A 92 -8.24 -0.92 0.96
CA ASN A 92 -8.88 0.22 0.32
C ASN A 92 -7.80 1.24 -0.11
N PRO A 93 -7.63 1.52 -1.42
CA PRO A 93 -6.66 2.50 -1.90
C PRO A 93 -6.81 3.89 -1.28
N GLU A 94 -8.04 4.32 -0.97
CA GLU A 94 -8.32 5.64 -0.39
C GLU A 94 -7.83 5.76 1.06
N HIS A 95 -7.65 4.62 1.75
CA HIS A 95 -7.14 4.57 3.12
C HIS A 95 -5.61 4.42 3.18
N LEU A 96 -4.93 4.45 2.04
CA LEU A 96 -3.49 4.25 1.93
C LEU A 96 -2.79 5.54 1.52
N GLU A 97 -1.66 5.82 2.16
CA GLU A 97 -0.87 7.02 1.89
C GLU A 97 0.62 6.67 1.91
N ILE A 98 1.42 7.29 1.04
CA ILE A 98 2.87 7.18 1.13
C ILE A 98 3.42 8.15 2.16
N GLY A 99 4.44 7.75 2.89
CA GLY A 99 5.21 8.64 3.73
C GLY A 99 6.50 8.00 4.18
N THR A 100 7.17 8.69 5.07
CA THR A 100 8.42 8.28 5.69
C THR A 100 8.16 7.38 6.89
N ARG A 101 9.22 6.71 7.36
CA ARG A 101 9.19 5.98 8.64
C ARG A 101 8.87 6.90 9.83
N GLY A 102 9.28 8.18 9.75
CA GLY A 102 9.00 9.18 10.78
C GLY A 102 7.51 9.52 10.85
N GLU A 103 6.87 9.71 9.69
CA GLU A 103 5.43 9.93 9.61
C GLU A 103 4.63 8.71 10.09
N ASN A 104 5.04 7.49 9.72
CA ASN A 104 4.40 6.27 10.24
C ASN A 104 4.47 6.18 11.77
N LEU A 105 5.60 6.55 12.37
CA LEU A 105 5.73 6.60 13.84
C LEU A 105 4.84 7.69 14.45
N MET A 106 4.66 8.82 13.75
CA MET A 106 3.76 9.87 14.20
C MET A 106 2.31 9.44 14.15
N ASP A 107 1.88 8.75 13.08
CA ASP A 107 0.54 8.15 12.97
C ASP A 107 0.28 7.18 14.13
N GLU A 108 1.23 6.29 14.42
CA GLU A 108 1.10 5.32 15.53
C GLU A 108 0.85 6.03 16.88
N ARG A 109 1.52 7.17 17.09
CA ARG A 109 1.31 8.00 18.30
C ARG A 109 -0.04 8.71 18.29
N ASP A 110 -0.43 9.26 17.14
CA ASP A 110 -1.70 9.97 16.99
C ASP A 110 -2.88 9.01 17.19
N PHE A 111 -2.86 7.84 16.55
CA PHE A 111 -3.88 6.81 16.72
C PHE A 111 -3.97 6.31 18.15
N ALA A 112 -2.84 6.19 18.86
CA ALA A 112 -2.84 5.81 20.28
C ALA A 112 -3.45 6.88 21.18
N ALA A 113 -3.30 8.17 20.84
CA ALA A 113 -3.81 9.28 21.63
C ALA A 113 -5.28 9.64 21.32
N ASN A 114 -5.62 9.65 20.03
CA ASN A 114 -6.84 10.25 19.50
C ASN A 114 -7.79 9.23 18.83
N GLY A 115 -7.31 8.02 18.54
CA GLY A 115 -8.06 7.03 17.76
C GLY A 115 -8.09 7.37 16.26
N VAL A 116 -9.07 6.81 15.54
CA VAL A 116 -9.25 7.02 14.09
C VAL A 116 -10.65 7.57 13.82
N VAL A 117 -10.72 8.73 13.18
CA VAL A 117 -11.98 9.33 12.72
C VAL A 117 -12.23 8.88 11.27
N HIS A 118 -13.02 7.82 11.11
CA HIS A 118 -13.25 7.20 9.79
C HIS A 118 -14.08 8.08 8.84
N ASP A 119 -14.86 9.03 9.36
CA ASP A 119 -15.66 9.96 8.55
C ASP A 119 -14.82 11.00 7.78
N LEU A 120 -13.51 11.08 8.06
CA LEU A 120 -12.56 12.02 7.45
C LEU A 120 -11.51 11.31 6.58
N LEU A 121 -11.73 10.03 6.26
CA LEU A 121 -10.85 9.24 5.39
C LEU A 121 -11.10 9.55 3.92
#